data_AF-A0A969PH25-F1
#
_entry.id   AF-A0A969PH25-F1
#
_cell.length_a   1.000
_cell.length_b   1.000
_cell.length_c   1.000
_cell.angle_alpha   90.00
_cell.angle_beta   90.00
_cell.angle_gamma   90.00
#
_symmetry.space_group_name_H-M   'P 1'
#
loop_
_entity.id
_entity.type
_entity.pdbx_description
1 polymer ?
#
loop_
_entity_poly.entity_id
_entity_poly.type
_entity_poly.pdbx_seq_one_letter_code
_entity_poly.pdbx_strand_id
1 'polypeptide(L)' 'MVFRSIYHFTQAIEQGISTNLVAYLTAPENRDLGVVKAPRPQRQPPPLDLSPFPGSQVLTPRSSVMVKAMNRAEKAES' A
#
# COMPACT_ATOMS: atom_id res chain seq x y z
N MET A 1 -5.74 15.63 6.90
CA MET A 1 -6.27 16.92 6.39
C MET A 1 -5.99 17.96 7.46
N VAL A 2 -5.17 18.97 7.19
CA VAL A 2 -4.60 19.87 8.23
C VAL A 2 -5.67 20.71 8.95
N PHE A 3 -6.71 21.17 8.25
CA PHE A 3 -7.75 22.00 8.87
C PHE A 3 -8.59 21.24 9.88
N ARG A 4 -9.03 20.01 9.54
CA ARG A 4 -9.80 19.15 10.44
C ARG A 4 -9.02 18.87 11.73
N SER A 5 -7.72 18.63 11.64
CA SER A 5 -6.90 18.33 12.80
C SER A 5 -6.69 19.52 13.73
N ILE A 6 -6.50 20.71 13.17
CA ILE A 6 -6.36 21.94 13.97
C ILE A 6 -7.67 22.22 14.70
N TYR A 7 -8.82 22.06 14.04
CA TYR A 7 -10.13 22.25 14.67
C TYR A 7 -10.32 21.37 15.91
N HIS A 8 -10.07 20.06 15.80
CA HIS A 8 -10.20 19.14 16.92
C HIS A 8 -9.19 19.42 18.04
N PHE A 9 -7.98 19.85 17.69
CA PHE A 9 -7.00 20.26 18.68
C PHE A 9 -7.43 21.51 19.45
N THR A 10 -7.97 22.53 18.77
CA THR A 10 -8.49 23.74 19.43
C THR A 10 -9.60 23.40 20.42
N GLN A 11 -10.55 22.53 20.04
CA GLN A 11 -11.58 22.05 20.96
C GLN A 11 -10.98 21.29 22.16
N ALA A 12 -9.97 20.45 21.93
CA ALA A 12 -9.31 19.71 23.02
C ALA A 12 -8.53 20.63 23.98
N ILE A 13 -7.98 21.75 23.49
CA ILE A 13 -7.38 22.79 24.33
C ILE A 13 -8.45 23.47 25.20
N GLU A 14 -9.57 23.88 24.60
CA GLU A 14 -10.66 24.54 25.31
C GLU A 14 -11.26 23.67 26.42
N GLN A 15 -11.27 22.35 26.21
CA GLN A 15 -11.72 21.36 27.20
C GLN A 15 -10.64 20.98 28.23
N GLY A 16 -9.41 21.50 28.09
CA GLY A 16 -8.28 21.18 28.96
C GLY A 16 -7.76 19.74 28.80
N ILE A 17 -8.10 19.05 27.71
CA ILE A 17 -7.74 17.65 27.45
C ILE A 17 -6.30 17.54 26.95
N SER A 18 -5.86 18.50 26.16
CA SER A 18 -4.50 18.50 25.60
C SER A 18 -3.92 19.90 25.51
N THR A 19 -2.62 20.01 25.79
CA THR A 19 -1.84 21.23 25.64
C THR A 19 -0.75 21.09 24.57
N ASN A 20 -0.42 19.85 24.19
CA ASN A 20 0.67 19.56 23.26
C ASN A 20 0.10 19.09 21.91
N LEU A 21 0.29 19.92 20.88
CA LEU A 21 -0.17 19.68 19.52
C LEU A 21 0.40 18.38 18.94
N VAL A 22 1.71 18.17 19.08
CA VAL A 22 2.39 17.00 18.49
C VAL A 22 1.92 15.73 19.17
N ALA A 23 1.84 15.71 20.50
CA ALA A 23 1.34 14.56 21.25
C ALA A 23 -0.11 14.23 20.84
N TYR A 24 -0.97 15.23 20.72
CA TYR A 24 -2.36 15.03 20.31
C TYR A 24 -2.48 14.48 18.89
N LEU A 25 -1.76 15.04 17.92
CA LEU A 25 -1.86 14.63 16.51
C LEU A 25 -1.19 13.29 16.20
N THR A 26 -0.23 12.87 17.03
CA THR A 26 0.46 11.58 16.89
C THR A 26 -0.20 10.44 17.67
N ALA A 27 -1.15 10.76 18.55
CA ALA A 27 -1.88 9.79 19.33
C ALA A 27 -2.63 8.78 18.41
N PRO A 28 -2.61 7.47 18.73
CA PRO A 28 -3.25 6.46 17.90
C PRO A 28 -4.77 6.66 17.77
N GLU A 29 -5.42 7.28 18.76
CA GLU A 29 -6.84 7.61 18.77
C GLU A 29 -7.20 8.67 17.73
N ASN A 30 -6.27 9.59 17.43
CA ASN A 30 -6.46 10.75 16.55
C ASN A 30 -5.92 10.52 15.11
N ARG A 31 -5.63 9.27 14.75
CA ARG A 31 -5.14 8.92 13.39
C ARG A 31 -6.15 9.21 12.28
N ASP A 32 -7.43 9.23 12.62
CA ASP A 32 -8.55 9.58 11.74
C ASP A 32 -8.45 11.02 11.19
N LEU A 33 -7.80 11.92 11.94
CA LEU A 33 -7.52 13.30 11.51
C LEU A 33 -6.60 13.34 10.25
N GLY A 34 -5.92 12.23 9.96
CA GLY A 34 -5.13 12.05 8.75
C GLY A 34 -3.99 13.06 8.62
N VAL A 35 -3.40 13.46 9.76
CA VAL A 35 -2.17 14.27 9.84
C VAL A 35 -0.96 13.36 9.71
N VAL A 36 -0.88 12.35 10.56
CA VAL A 36 0.18 11.35 10.50
C VAL A 36 -0.19 10.31 9.46
N LYS A 37 0.65 10.17 8.43
CA LYS A 37 0.51 9.12 7.44
C LYS A 37 1.01 7.81 8.03
N ALA A 38 0.20 6.77 7.92
CA ALA A 38 0.67 5.42 8.23
C ALA A 38 1.72 4.99 7.19
N PRO A 39 2.76 4.25 7.60
CA PRO A 39 3.63 3.59 6.64
C PRO A 39 2.77 2.68 5.76
N ARG A 40 2.93 2.81 4.44
CA ARG A 40 2.27 1.91 3.51
C ARG A 40 2.75 0.49 3.85
N PRO A 41 1.84 -0.51 3.98
CA PRO A 41 2.28 -1.90 4.08
C PRO A 41 3.25 -2.16 2.94
N GLN A 42 4.46 -2.63 3.27
CA GLN A 42 5.47 -2.92 2.27
C GLN A 42 4.93 -4.02 1.35
N ARG A 43 4.34 -3.62 0.22
CA ARG A 43 4.33 -4.48 -0.95
C ARG A 43 5.79 -4.58 -1.34
N GLN A 44 6.34 -5.80 -1.27
CA GLN A 44 7.65 -6.04 -1.84
C GLN A 44 7.62 -5.50 -3.28
N PRO A 45 8.45 -4.52 -3.62
CA PRO A 45 8.52 -4.08 -5.00
C PRO A 45 8.86 -5.32 -5.85
N PRO A 46 8.25 -5.49 -7.03
CA PRO A 46 8.67 -6.56 -7.92
C PRO A 46 10.19 -6.44 -8.14
N PRO A 47 10.90 -7.56 -8.27
CA PRO A 47 12.34 -7.56 -8.54
C PRO A 47 12.65 -6.58 -9.68
N LEU A 48 13.61 -5.68 -9.45
CA LEU A 48 14.01 -4.71 -10.46
C LEU A 48 14.64 -5.46 -11.64
N ASP A 49 14.04 -5.32 -12.82
CA ASP A 49 14.61 -5.88 -14.05
C ASP A 49 15.81 -5.03 -14.50
N LEU A 50 16.99 -5.64 -14.51
CA LEU A 50 18.26 -5.04 -14.94
C LEU A 50 18.67 -5.49 -16.35
N SER A 51 17.75 -6.11 -17.10
CA SER A 51 18.01 -6.50 -18.48
C SER A 51 18.38 -5.25 -19.32
N PRO A 52 19.21 -5.42 -20.37
CA PRO A 52 19.60 -4.31 -21.24
C PRO A 52 18.41 -3.66 -21.98
N PHE A 53 17.26 -4.35 -22.04
CA PHE A 53 16.03 -3.86 -22.64
C PHE A 53 14.85 -4.12 -21.69
N PRO A 54 14.71 -3.33 -20.60
CA PRO A 54 13.64 -3.52 -19.63
C PRO A 54 12.29 -3.27 -20.30
N GLY A 55 11.36 -4.22 -20.19
CA GLY A 55 10.03 -4.15 -20.82
C GLY A 55 9.94 -4.78 -22.23
N SER A 56 11.04 -5.29 -22.77
CA SER A 56 11.04 -6.18 -23.93
C SER A 56 10.51 -7.55 -23.49
N GLN A 57 9.18 -7.69 -23.40
CA GLN A 57 8.58 -9.01 -23.34
C GLN A 57 8.82 -9.67 -24.71
N VAL A 58 9.92 -10.40 -24.82
CA VAL A 58 9.98 -11.49 -25.79
C VAL A 58 8.77 -12.35 -25.48
N LEU A 59 7.82 -12.43 -26.42
CA LEU A 59 6.65 -13.31 -26.40
C LEU A 59 7.16 -14.76 -26.29
N THR A 60 7.56 -15.18 -25.09
CA THR A 60 7.84 -16.56 -24.78
C THR A 60 6.55 -17.13 -24.22
N PRO A 61 5.90 -18.07 -24.91
CA PRO A 61 4.65 -18.66 -24.47
C PRO A 61 4.97 -19.70 -23.40
N ARG A 62 5.46 -19.28 -22.23
CA ARG A 62 5.61 -20.14 -21.06
C ARG A 62 5.26 -19.40 -19.78
N SER A 63 4.12 -18.70 -19.79
CA SER A 63 3.43 -18.49 -18.53
C SER A 63 3.02 -19.86 -17.99
N SER A 64 3.23 -20.10 -16.70
CA SER A 64 2.85 -21.36 -16.01
C SER A 64 1.38 -21.76 -16.26
N VAL A 65 0.53 -20.76 -16.53
CA VAL A 65 -0.88 -20.94 -16.94
C VAL A 65 -1.01 -21.68 -18.28
N MET A 66 -0.20 -21.33 -19.29
CA MET A 66 -0.22 -21.99 -20.60
C MET A 66 0.33 -23.42 -20.51
N VAL A 67 1.40 -23.66 -19.74
CA VAL A 67 1.95 -25.02 -19.52
C VAL A 67 0.90 -25.92 -18.84
N LYS A 68 0.16 -25.38 -17.86
CA LYS A 68 -0.92 -26.12 -17.19
C LYS A 68 -2.10 -26.38 -18.14
N ALA A 69 -2.39 -25.50 -19.08
CA ALA A 69 -3.43 -25.71 -20.09
C ALA A 69 -3.04 -26.78 -21.12
N MET A 70 -1.79 -26.75 -21.61
CA MET A 70 -1.27 -27.74 -22.55
C MET A 70 -1.25 -29.15 -21.95
N ASN A 71 -0.74 -29.30 -20.73
CA ASN A 71 -0.75 -30.59 -20.03
C ASN A 71 -2.16 -31.09 -19.68
N ARG A 72 -3.16 -30.20 -19.63
CA ARG A 72 -4.56 -30.57 -19.38
C ARG A 72 -5.28 -30.99 -20.66
N ALA A 73 -4.91 -30.42 -21.81
CA ALA A 73 -5.40 -30.86 -23.12
C ALA A 73 -4.87 -32.25 -23.47
N GLU A 74 -3.57 -32.49 -23.23
CA GLU A 74 -2.93 -33.78 -23.50
C GLU A 74 -3.51 -34.93 -22.64
N LYS A 75 -4.07 -34.62 -21.47
CA LYS A 75 -4.74 -35.59 -20.58
C LYS A 75 -6.20 -35.88 -20.94
N ALA A 76 -6.81 -35.10 -21.83
CA ALA A 76 -8.20 -35.31 -22.26
C ALA A 76 -8.30 -36.22 -23.52
N GLU A 77 -7.17 -36.53 -24.15
CA GLU A 77 -7.09 -37.30 -25.39
C GLU A 77 -6.56 -38.74 -25.19
N SER A 78 -6.37 -39.17 -23.93
CA SER A 78 -5.98 -40.54 -23.56
C SER A 78 -6.93 -41.14 -22.52
#